data_AF-A0A9D5SXZ0-F1
#
_entry.id   AF-A0A9D5SXZ0-F1
#
_cell.length_a   1.000
_cell.length_b   1.000
_cell.length_c   1.000
_cell.angle_alpha   90.00
_cell.angle_beta   90.00
_cell.angle_gamma   90.00
#
_symmetry.space_group_name_H-M   'P 1'
#
loop_
_entity.id
_entity.type
_entity.pdbx_description
1 polymer ?
#
loop_
_entity_poly.entity_id
_entity_poly.type
_entity_poly.pdbx_seq_one_letter_code
_entity_poly.pdbx_strand_id
1 'polypeptide(L)'
;MSFLKHPFLNLRIGLVLENFAIVKKSDKKLWKARGFKRIRKYPIFRYKPSSYEMIMLGVPLNIEEFGLETLKNSRIVDVSTCCGTYGMGGPGFFGLKLQSKQGTRWLNYCIWSAGEHILFDDNVLECHPDYAEKYVPLITFNDYSNSLEKLKNILSDMTIQEVVLSKESIEIMLVDGHETFHSIKSYKYSDKFPEQGGTGKKRNSFDVGDMKDYWLVTYDETHLKV
;
A
#
# COMPACT_ATOMS: atom_id res chain seq x y z
N MET A 1 28.73 20.80 15.34
CA MET A 1 28.72 19.57 14.50
C MET A 1 27.39 19.49 13.80
N SER A 2 27.36 19.70 12.49
CA SER A 2 26.17 19.45 11.67
C SER A 2 25.83 17.97 11.76
N PHE A 3 24.72 17.61 12.41
CA PHE A 3 24.14 16.29 12.26
C PHE A 3 23.65 16.22 10.81
N LEU A 4 24.45 15.64 9.91
CA LEU A 4 24.00 15.32 8.56
C LEU A 4 22.64 14.62 8.68
N LYS A 5 21.59 15.31 8.24
CA LYS A 5 20.23 14.78 8.25
C LYS A 5 20.24 13.51 7.40
N HIS A 6 19.76 12.40 7.95
CA HIS A 6 19.72 11.14 7.21
C HIS A 6 18.89 11.35 5.93
N PRO A 7 19.38 10.95 4.75
CA PRO A 7 18.78 11.34 3.47
C PRO A 7 17.37 10.78 3.25
N PHE A 8 16.98 9.78 4.03
CA PHE A 8 15.69 9.09 3.91
C PHE A 8 14.73 9.42 5.06
N LEU A 9 14.88 10.59 5.68
CA LEU A 9 13.92 11.12 6.66
C LEU A 9 13.08 12.21 6.02
N ASN A 10 11.77 12.22 6.28
CA ASN A 10 10.82 13.17 5.69
C ASN A 10 10.86 13.16 4.15
N LEU A 11 10.70 11.97 3.55
CA LEU A 11 10.66 11.78 2.10
C LEU A 11 9.56 12.63 1.43
N ARG A 12 8.40 12.77 2.07
CA ARG A 12 7.24 13.52 1.55
C ARG A 12 6.77 13.00 0.19
N ILE A 13 6.76 11.68 0.02
CA ILE A 13 6.21 11.01 -1.16
C ILE A 13 4.73 10.79 -0.89
N GLY A 14 3.88 11.69 -1.41
CA GLY A 14 2.49 11.78 -0.97
C GLY A 14 2.42 11.99 0.54
N LEU A 15 1.79 11.05 1.24
CA LEU A 15 1.69 11.05 2.70
C LEU A 15 2.91 10.39 3.39
N VAL A 16 3.73 9.64 2.67
CA VAL A 16 4.80 8.84 3.26
C VAL A 16 6.01 9.71 3.62
N LEU A 17 6.37 9.71 4.90
CA LEU A 17 7.54 10.37 5.45
C LEU A 17 8.76 9.46 5.49
N GLU A 18 8.57 8.16 5.77
CA GLU A 18 9.67 7.21 5.85
C GLU A 18 9.28 5.81 5.38
N ASN A 19 10.24 5.07 4.85
CA ASN A 19 10.14 3.63 4.59
C ASN A 19 11.25 2.93 5.38
N PHE A 20 10.88 2.16 6.41
CA PHE A 20 11.83 1.55 7.34
C PHE A 20 11.72 0.03 7.40
N ALA A 21 12.84 -0.60 7.75
CA ALA A 21 12.92 -2.02 8.03
C ALA A 21 13.65 -2.25 9.35
N ILE A 22 13.17 -3.22 10.12
CA ILE A 22 13.89 -3.79 11.26
C ILE A 22 14.61 -5.03 10.74
N VAL A 23 15.94 -5.01 10.70
CA VAL A 23 16.73 -6.03 10.00
C VAL A 23 17.76 -6.66 10.92
N LYS A 24 18.02 -7.95 10.72
CA LYS A 24 19.15 -8.64 11.37
C LYS A 24 20.47 -8.04 10.89
N LYS A 25 21.45 -7.96 11.79
CA LYS A 25 22.79 -7.45 11.47
C LYS A 25 23.52 -8.29 10.43
N SER A 26 23.23 -9.58 10.35
CA SER A 26 23.72 -10.48 9.28
C SER A 26 23.32 -10.01 7.88
N ASP A 27 22.13 -9.43 7.74
CA ASP A 27 21.51 -9.15 6.44
C ASP A 27 21.82 -7.72 5.97
N LYS A 28 22.68 -6.99 6.70
CA LYS A 28 23.07 -5.62 6.41
C LYS A 28 23.53 -5.42 4.97
N LYS A 29 24.30 -6.37 4.41
CA LYS A 29 24.82 -6.27 3.04
C LYS A 29 23.69 -6.36 2.01
N LEU A 30 22.74 -7.27 2.21
CA LEU A 30 21.55 -7.42 1.38
C LEU A 30 20.72 -6.13 1.35
N TRP A 31 20.39 -5.60 2.52
CA TRP A 31 19.58 -4.38 2.62
C TRP A 31 20.30 -3.14 2.05
N LYS A 32 21.62 -3.05 2.21
CA LYS A 32 22.41 -2.00 1.54
C LYS A 32 22.34 -2.10 0.01
N ALA A 33 22.41 -3.32 -0.54
CA ALA A 33 22.27 -3.53 -1.98
C ALA A 33 20.87 -3.14 -2.50
N ARG A 34 19.85 -3.25 -1.65
CA ARG A 34 18.48 -2.77 -1.89
C ARG A 34 18.32 -1.24 -1.72
N GLY A 35 19.40 -0.50 -1.49
CA GLY A 35 19.39 0.96 -1.33
C GLY A 35 19.13 1.45 0.09
N PHE A 36 19.00 0.57 1.09
CA PHE A 36 18.72 0.98 2.46
C PHE A 36 19.98 1.45 3.19
N LYS A 37 19.82 2.46 4.05
CA LYS A 37 20.88 3.02 4.91
C LYS A 37 20.50 2.89 6.38
N ARG A 38 21.49 2.51 7.19
CA ARG A 38 21.31 2.36 8.63
C ARG A 38 21.09 3.71 9.28
N ILE A 39 20.11 3.76 10.19
CA ILE A 39 19.92 4.87 11.12
C ILE A 39 20.18 4.39 12.56
N ARG A 40 20.85 5.23 13.37
CA ARG A 40 21.23 4.86 14.75
C ARG A 40 20.13 5.15 15.77
N LYS A 41 19.45 6.28 15.63
CA LYS A 41 18.34 6.70 16.48
C LYS A 41 17.14 6.96 15.58
N TYR A 42 16.15 6.10 15.67
CA TYR A 42 14.90 6.23 14.91
C TYR A 42 13.73 5.85 15.81
N PRO A 43 12.76 6.74 16.02
CA PRO A 43 11.65 6.47 16.92
C PRO A 43 10.64 5.54 16.25
N ILE A 44 10.52 4.33 16.78
CA ILE A 44 9.44 3.40 16.45
C ILE A 44 8.63 3.20 17.72
N PHE A 45 7.31 3.31 17.62
CA PHE A 45 6.42 3.25 18.78
C PHE A 45 6.62 1.93 19.54
N ARG A 46 6.95 2.03 20.83
CA ARG A 46 7.19 0.90 21.76
C ARG A 46 8.20 -0.15 21.29
N TYR A 47 9.05 0.15 20.31
CA TYR A 47 10.04 -0.79 19.79
C TYR A 47 11.47 -0.32 20.04
N LYS A 48 12.30 -1.23 20.55
CA LYS A 48 13.73 -1.03 20.76
C LYS A 48 14.48 -2.20 20.10
N PRO A 49 15.33 -1.94 19.09
CA PRO A 49 16.12 -3.00 18.46
C PRO A 49 16.98 -3.75 19.47
N SER A 50 17.01 -5.08 19.36
CA SER A 50 17.94 -5.91 20.12
C SER A 50 19.40 -5.70 19.69
N SER A 51 20.33 -6.36 20.38
CA SER A 51 21.76 -6.32 20.03
C SER A 51 22.07 -6.94 18.66
N TYR A 52 21.17 -7.75 18.08
CA TYR A 52 21.34 -8.38 16.77
C TYR A 52 20.58 -7.69 15.64
N GLU A 53 19.78 -6.67 15.96
CA GLU A 53 18.97 -5.94 14.99
C GLU A 53 19.55 -4.55 14.71
N MET A 54 19.10 -3.97 13.61
CA MET A 54 19.24 -2.54 13.34
C MET A 54 18.04 -2.02 12.56
N ILE A 55 17.82 -0.72 12.62
CA ILE A 55 16.83 -0.05 11.78
C ILE A 55 17.55 0.49 10.55
N MET A 56 16.96 0.25 9.38
CA MET A 56 17.40 0.83 8.13
C MET A 56 16.25 1.56 7.45
N LEU A 57 16.55 2.65 6.78
CA LEU A 57 15.61 3.43 5.98
C LEU A 57 15.95 3.27 4.50
N GLY A 58 14.94 3.29 3.65
CA GLY A 58 15.06 3.29 2.19
C GLY A 58 14.11 4.29 1.56
N VAL A 59 14.09 4.33 0.24
CA VAL A 59 13.12 5.09 -0.55
C VAL A 59 12.23 4.07 -1.25
N PRO A 60 10.90 4.11 -1.06
CA PRO A 60 9.99 3.30 -1.87
C PRO A 60 10.07 3.79 -3.32
N LEU A 61 9.82 2.90 -4.28
CA LEU A 61 9.66 3.31 -5.67
C LEU A 61 8.20 3.65 -5.91
N ASN A 62 7.90 4.68 -6.69
CA ASN A 62 6.56 4.79 -7.24
C ASN A 62 6.32 3.71 -8.31
N ILE A 63 5.06 3.51 -8.70
CA ILE A 63 4.67 2.43 -9.60
C ILE A 63 5.32 2.53 -11.00
N GLU A 64 5.60 3.74 -11.49
CA GLU A 64 6.30 3.95 -12.77
C GLU A 64 7.81 3.69 -12.64
N GLU A 65 8.45 4.13 -11.55
CA GLU A 65 9.86 3.89 -11.26
C GLU A 65 10.17 2.40 -11.11
N PHE A 66 9.23 1.62 -10.57
CA PHE A 66 9.34 0.16 -10.52
C PHE A 66 9.13 -0.49 -11.90
N GLY A 67 8.38 0.16 -12.77
CA GLY A 67 8.03 -0.29 -14.11
C GLY A 67 6.77 -1.14 -14.12
N LEU A 68 5.75 -0.70 -14.88
CA LEU A 68 4.46 -1.39 -15.01
C LEU A 68 4.62 -2.80 -15.57
N GLU A 69 5.53 -2.99 -16.54
CA GLU A 69 5.86 -4.30 -17.10
C GLU A 69 6.42 -5.27 -16.05
N THR A 70 7.06 -4.77 -14.99
CA THR A 70 7.54 -5.59 -13.88
C THR A 70 6.38 -6.17 -13.05
N LEU A 71 5.26 -5.46 -12.98
CA LEU A 71 4.06 -5.92 -12.27
C LEU A 71 3.35 -7.02 -13.04
N LYS A 72 3.43 -7.01 -14.37
CA LYS A 72 2.82 -8.03 -15.22
C LYS A 72 3.34 -9.43 -14.87
N ASN A 73 2.41 -10.40 -14.82
CA ASN A 73 2.64 -11.76 -14.35
C ASN A 73 3.05 -11.89 -12.87
N SER A 74 2.92 -10.83 -12.07
CA SER A 74 3.08 -10.94 -10.62
C SER A 74 1.81 -11.55 -10.03
N ARG A 75 2.01 -12.55 -9.17
CA ARG A 75 0.92 -13.24 -8.47
C ARG A 75 0.62 -12.56 -7.14
N ILE A 76 -0.64 -12.33 -6.83
CA ILE A 76 -1.07 -11.84 -5.53
C ILE A 76 -0.95 -13.00 -4.51
N VAL A 77 -0.29 -12.73 -3.39
CA VAL A 77 -0.09 -13.70 -2.30
C VAL A 77 -0.73 -13.24 -0.98
N ASP A 78 -1.03 -11.95 -0.85
CA ASP A 78 -1.71 -11.40 0.32
C ASP A 78 -2.30 -10.03 0.00
N VAL A 79 -3.22 -9.57 0.84
CA VAL A 79 -3.90 -8.27 0.75
C VAL A 79 -4.00 -7.66 2.15
N SER A 80 -3.90 -6.34 2.23
CA SER A 80 -4.10 -5.59 3.48
C SER A 80 -4.77 -4.26 3.19
N THR A 81 -5.66 -3.82 4.06
CA THR A 81 -6.21 -2.45 4.07
C THR A 81 -5.69 -1.61 5.23
N CYS A 82 -4.72 -2.16 5.96
CA CYS A 82 -4.08 -1.54 7.13
C CYS A 82 -2.58 -1.31 6.91
N CYS A 83 -2.13 -1.12 5.66
CA CYS A 83 -0.74 -0.79 5.41
C CYS A 83 -0.38 0.61 5.95
N GLY A 84 0.88 0.77 6.31
CA GLY A 84 1.42 2.01 6.86
C GLY A 84 1.12 2.24 8.36
N THR A 85 1.85 3.16 8.98
CA THR A 85 1.67 3.50 10.40
C THR A 85 2.05 4.93 10.72
N TYR A 86 1.39 5.52 11.72
CA TYR A 86 1.85 6.74 12.40
C TYR A 86 2.21 6.45 13.88
N GLY A 87 2.33 5.17 14.25
CA GLY A 87 2.75 4.70 15.57
C GLY A 87 1.65 4.02 16.40
N MET A 88 0.53 4.72 16.65
CA MET A 88 -0.61 4.18 17.43
C MET A 88 -1.72 3.57 16.58
N GLY A 89 -1.61 3.69 15.26
CA GLY A 89 -2.56 3.22 14.27
C GLY A 89 -1.96 3.33 12.87
N GLY A 90 -2.81 3.18 11.85
CA GLY A 90 -2.42 3.23 10.44
C GLY A 90 -3.26 4.24 9.66
N PRO A 91 -2.73 4.76 8.54
CA PRO A 91 -3.48 5.63 7.63
C PRO A 91 -4.56 4.90 6.83
N GLY A 92 -4.63 3.57 6.95
CA GLY A 92 -5.54 2.74 6.15
C GLY A 92 -5.09 2.61 4.70
N PHE A 93 -3.79 2.45 4.43
CA PHE A 93 -3.33 2.20 3.07
C PHE A 93 -3.78 0.82 2.60
N PHE A 94 -4.15 0.72 1.33
CA PHE A 94 -4.46 -0.53 0.66
C PHE A 94 -3.17 -1.12 0.09
N GLY A 95 -2.95 -2.42 0.23
CA GLY A 95 -1.73 -3.09 -0.19
C GLY A 95 -1.99 -4.46 -0.80
N LEU A 96 -1.37 -4.70 -1.95
CA LEU A 96 -1.28 -6.02 -2.58
C LEU A 96 0.13 -6.56 -2.37
N LYS A 97 0.26 -7.74 -1.77
CA LYS A 97 1.54 -8.44 -1.70
C LYS A 97 1.70 -9.27 -2.96
N LEU A 98 2.76 -9.00 -3.70
CA LEU A 98 3.04 -9.55 -5.01
C LEU A 98 4.26 -10.46 -4.96
N GLN A 99 4.14 -11.65 -5.52
CA GLN A 99 5.24 -12.55 -5.81
C GLN A 99 5.58 -12.50 -7.29
N SER A 100 6.82 -12.14 -7.60
CA SER A 100 7.33 -12.04 -8.97
C SER A 100 8.72 -12.70 -9.10
N LYS A 101 9.28 -12.67 -10.32
CA LYS A 101 10.69 -13.05 -10.58
C LYS A 101 11.70 -12.18 -9.82
N GLN A 102 11.33 -10.95 -9.45
CA GLN A 102 12.18 -10.03 -8.68
C GLN A 102 12.03 -10.23 -7.15
N GLY A 103 11.27 -11.25 -6.74
CA GLY A 103 10.94 -11.58 -5.37
C GLY A 103 9.63 -10.94 -4.91
N THR A 104 9.42 -10.98 -3.60
CA THR A 104 8.18 -10.51 -2.96
C THR A 104 8.24 -9.01 -2.68
N ARG A 105 7.18 -8.29 -3.05
CA ARG A 105 7.01 -6.85 -2.86
C ARG A 105 5.59 -6.53 -2.43
N TRP A 106 5.40 -5.36 -1.84
CA TRP A 106 4.07 -4.79 -1.65
C TRP A 106 3.87 -3.66 -2.66
N LEU A 107 2.72 -3.66 -3.34
CA LEU A 107 2.19 -2.52 -4.09
C LEU A 107 1.14 -1.85 -3.20
N ASN A 108 1.43 -0.64 -2.73
CA ASN A 108 0.62 0.05 -1.73
C ASN A 108 -0.02 1.32 -2.32
N TYR A 109 -1.31 1.52 -2.11
CA TYR A 109 -1.99 2.77 -2.36
C TYR A 109 -2.01 3.65 -1.10
N CYS A 110 -1.23 4.73 -1.13
CA CYS A 110 -0.80 5.51 0.03
C CYS A 110 -1.59 6.81 0.21
N ILE A 111 -2.92 6.71 0.34
CA ILE A 111 -3.83 7.81 0.70
C ILE A 111 -4.55 7.52 2.03
N TRP A 112 -5.14 8.54 2.67
CA TRP A 112 -5.95 8.33 3.87
C TRP A 112 -7.24 7.56 3.57
N SER A 113 -7.45 6.46 4.31
CA SER A 113 -8.56 5.52 4.14
C SER A 113 -8.66 5.00 2.70
N ALA A 114 -7.57 4.46 2.18
CA ALA A 114 -7.46 4.04 0.79
C ALA A 114 -8.51 3.00 0.37
N GLY A 115 -8.98 2.16 1.30
CA GLY A 115 -10.07 1.21 1.02
C GLY A 115 -11.36 1.88 0.54
N GLU A 116 -11.64 3.11 0.96
CA GLU A 116 -12.80 3.90 0.49
C GLU A 116 -12.63 4.40 -0.96
N HIS A 117 -11.44 4.28 -1.54
CA HIS A 117 -11.09 4.78 -2.87
C HIS A 117 -10.62 3.65 -3.79
N ILE A 118 -10.99 2.41 -3.47
CA ILE A 118 -10.76 1.23 -4.31
C ILE A 118 -12.11 0.64 -4.71
N LEU A 119 -12.22 0.29 -5.99
CA LEU A 119 -13.26 -0.58 -6.50
C LEU A 119 -12.66 -1.93 -6.90
N PHE A 120 -13.28 -3.03 -6.51
CA PHE A 120 -13.00 -4.37 -7.03
C PHE A 120 -14.20 -4.86 -7.84
N ASP A 121 -14.01 -5.10 -9.13
CA ASP A 121 -15.09 -5.38 -10.10
C ASP A 121 -16.26 -4.41 -9.97
N ASP A 122 -15.91 -3.12 -9.89
CA ASP A 122 -16.83 -1.99 -9.71
C ASP A 122 -17.60 -1.95 -8.38
N ASN A 123 -17.32 -2.85 -7.43
CA ASN A 123 -17.85 -2.83 -6.07
C ASN A 123 -16.93 -2.07 -5.13
N VAL A 124 -17.51 -1.31 -4.19
CA VAL A 124 -16.77 -0.57 -3.16
C VAL A 124 -16.04 -1.55 -2.23
N LEU A 125 -14.75 -1.32 -2.00
CA LEU A 125 -13.96 -2.18 -1.13
C LEU A 125 -14.30 -1.96 0.34
N GLU A 126 -14.22 -0.72 0.83
CA GLU A 126 -14.55 -0.31 2.20
C GLU A 126 -15.39 0.97 2.20
N CYS A 127 -16.18 1.20 3.25
CA CYS A 127 -16.79 2.49 3.51
C CYS A 127 -17.00 2.72 5.01
N HIS A 128 -17.26 3.97 5.39
CA HIS A 128 -17.72 4.29 6.74
C HIS A 128 -19.02 3.52 7.08
N PRO A 129 -19.22 3.05 8.33
CA PRO A 129 -20.39 2.25 8.72
C PRO A 129 -21.73 2.87 8.36
N ASP A 130 -21.86 4.20 8.49
CA ASP A 130 -23.09 4.95 8.17
C ASP A 130 -23.54 4.79 6.71
N TYR A 131 -22.65 4.37 5.81
CA TYR A 131 -22.94 4.18 4.39
C TYR A 131 -22.95 2.71 3.95
N ALA A 132 -22.81 1.77 4.87
CA ALA A 132 -22.72 0.34 4.56
C ALA A 132 -23.98 -0.20 3.86
N GLU A 133 -25.17 0.27 4.24
CA GLU A 133 -26.43 -0.12 3.58
C GLU A 133 -26.52 0.38 2.14
N LYS A 134 -25.92 1.54 1.85
CA LYS A 134 -25.94 2.18 0.53
C LYS A 134 -24.95 1.53 -0.44
N TYR A 135 -23.73 1.25 0.01
CA TYR A 135 -22.65 0.79 -0.86
C TYR A 135 -22.41 -0.71 -0.82
N VAL A 136 -22.84 -1.39 0.25
CA VAL A 136 -22.62 -2.83 0.46
C VAL A 136 -21.14 -3.21 0.22
N PRO A 137 -20.20 -2.65 1.01
CA PRO A 137 -18.78 -2.82 0.75
C PRO A 137 -18.35 -4.28 0.92
N LEU A 138 -17.31 -4.69 0.18
CA LEU A 138 -16.75 -6.04 0.27
C LEU A 138 -16.16 -6.34 1.65
N ILE A 139 -15.53 -5.34 2.26
CA ILE A 139 -15.05 -5.37 3.64
C ILE A 139 -16.01 -4.56 4.50
N THR A 140 -16.56 -5.21 5.53
CA THR A 140 -17.55 -4.59 6.41
C THR A 140 -16.97 -4.35 7.80
N PHE A 141 -17.29 -3.21 8.40
CA PHE A 141 -16.75 -2.82 9.72
C PHE A 141 -17.08 -3.84 10.83
N ASN A 142 -18.33 -4.31 10.88
CA ASN A 142 -18.80 -5.23 11.93
C ASN A 142 -18.26 -6.66 11.77
N ASP A 143 -17.79 -7.04 10.58
CA ASP A 143 -17.24 -8.36 10.27
C ASP A 143 -15.89 -8.25 9.55
N TYR A 144 -15.08 -7.27 9.97
CA TYR A 144 -13.86 -6.87 9.26
C TYR A 144 -12.90 -8.04 9.03
N SER A 145 -12.61 -8.83 10.07
CA SER A 145 -11.66 -9.94 9.96
C SER A 145 -12.11 -11.00 8.95
N ASN A 146 -13.37 -11.42 8.99
CA ASN A 146 -13.87 -12.45 8.08
C ASN A 146 -14.06 -11.91 6.66
N SER A 147 -14.51 -10.66 6.51
CA SER A 147 -14.68 -10.05 5.18
C SER A 147 -13.33 -9.76 4.50
N LEU A 148 -12.32 -9.34 5.25
CA LEU A 148 -10.94 -9.26 4.76
C LEU A 148 -10.40 -10.65 4.37
N GLU A 149 -10.66 -11.68 5.17
CA GLU A 149 -10.24 -13.05 4.84
C GLU A 149 -10.92 -13.56 3.56
N LYS A 150 -12.21 -13.25 3.36
CA LYS A 150 -12.90 -13.54 2.08
C LYS A 150 -12.24 -12.83 0.91
N LEU A 151 -11.92 -11.55 1.04
CA LEU A 151 -11.21 -10.80 0.00
C LEU A 151 -9.83 -11.41 -0.30
N LYS A 152 -9.07 -11.80 0.73
CA LYS A 152 -7.79 -12.49 0.56
C LYS A 152 -7.96 -13.78 -0.23
N ASN A 153 -8.97 -14.58 0.10
CA ASN A 153 -9.25 -15.82 -0.61
C ASN A 153 -9.68 -15.59 -2.07
N ILE A 154 -10.42 -14.51 -2.35
CA ILE A 154 -10.78 -14.12 -3.72
C ILE A 154 -9.53 -13.73 -4.50
N LEU A 155 -8.71 -12.83 -3.96
CA LEU A 155 -7.55 -12.27 -4.66
C LEU A 155 -6.32 -13.19 -4.67
N SER A 156 -6.26 -14.20 -3.79
CA SER A 156 -5.13 -15.12 -3.72
C SER A 156 -4.92 -15.81 -5.07
N ASP A 157 -3.65 -15.93 -5.46
CA ASP A 157 -3.22 -16.59 -6.69
C ASP A 157 -3.66 -15.92 -8.01
N MET A 158 -4.49 -14.87 -7.95
CA MET A 158 -4.74 -14.04 -9.12
C MET A 158 -3.43 -13.40 -9.61
N THR A 159 -3.32 -13.27 -10.92
CA THR A 159 -2.13 -12.76 -11.59
C THR A 159 -2.43 -11.42 -12.25
N ILE A 160 -1.53 -10.46 -12.11
CA ILE A 160 -1.65 -9.17 -12.82
C ILE A 160 -1.41 -9.39 -14.31
N GLN A 161 -2.45 -9.14 -15.10
CA GLN A 161 -2.40 -9.22 -16.56
C GLN A 161 -1.86 -7.92 -17.16
N GLU A 162 -2.32 -6.79 -16.64
CA GLU A 162 -1.99 -5.46 -17.16
C GLU A 162 -2.30 -4.39 -16.10
N VAL A 163 -1.59 -3.26 -16.19
CA VAL A 163 -1.85 -2.07 -15.38
C VAL A 163 -1.99 -0.88 -16.32
N VAL A 164 -3.19 -0.30 -16.36
CA VAL A 164 -3.48 0.93 -17.10
C VAL A 164 -3.40 2.08 -16.11
N LEU A 165 -2.44 2.98 -16.30
CA LEU A 165 -2.18 4.10 -15.41
C LEU A 165 -2.33 5.42 -16.18
N SER A 166 -3.04 6.37 -15.59
CA SER A 166 -3.12 7.75 -16.04
C SER A 166 -2.77 8.71 -14.89
N LYS A 167 -2.86 10.02 -15.13
CA LYS A 167 -2.70 11.01 -14.06
C LYS A 167 -3.78 10.92 -12.99
N GLU A 168 -4.98 10.47 -13.36
CA GLU A 168 -6.16 10.53 -12.50
C GLU A 168 -6.79 9.17 -12.23
N SER A 169 -6.25 8.09 -12.79
CA SER A 169 -6.83 6.76 -12.62
C SER A 169 -5.78 5.67 -12.70
N ILE A 170 -6.10 4.54 -12.09
CA ILE A 170 -5.40 3.28 -12.29
C ILE A 170 -6.43 2.16 -12.42
N GLU A 171 -6.16 1.22 -13.31
CA GLU A 171 -6.85 -0.06 -13.40
C GLU A 171 -5.80 -1.17 -13.44
N ILE A 172 -5.89 -2.08 -12.48
CA ILE A 172 -5.07 -3.29 -12.42
C ILE A 172 -5.97 -4.44 -12.86
N MET A 173 -5.72 -4.96 -14.04
CA MET A 173 -6.44 -6.12 -14.57
C MET A 173 -5.79 -7.39 -14.05
N LEU A 174 -6.64 -8.27 -13.50
CA LEU A 174 -6.27 -9.52 -12.88
C LEU A 174 -6.88 -10.67 -13.66
N VAL A 175 -6.21 -11.82 -13.63
CA VAL A 175 -6.75 -13.09 -14.15
C VAL A 175 -6.63 -14.16 -13.07
N ASP A 176 -7.69 -14.93 -12.87
CA ASP A 176 -7.72 -16.06 -11.93
C ASP A 176 -7.24 -17.37 -12.61
N GLY A 177 -7.22 -18.48 -11.86
CA GLY A 177 -6.85 -19.79 -12.39
C GLY A 177 -7.83 -20.40 -13.40
N HIS A 178 -8.99 -19.77 -13.60
CA HIS A 178 -10.05 -20.18 -14.52
C HIS A 178 -10.14 -19.28 -15.76
N GLU A 179 -9.16 -18.39 -15.96
CA GLU A 179 -9.15 -17.39 -17.04
C GLU A 179 -10.27 -16.34 -16.93
N THR A 180 -10.86 -16.18 -15.73
CA THR A 180 -11.80 -15.10 -15.44
C THR A 180 -11.03 -13.81 -15.19
N PHE A 181 -11.49 -12.72 -15.81
CA PHE A 181 -10.90 -11.39 -15.65
C PHE A 181 -11.58 -10.61 -14.53
N HIS A 182 -10.75 -9.97 -13.71
CA HIS A 182 -11.16 -9.08 -12.61
C HIS A 182 -10.41 -7.76 -12.71
N SER A 183 -10.87 -6.75 -11.97
CA SER A 183 -10.26 -5.42 -11.97
C SER A 183 -10.20 -4.80 -10.58
N ILE A 184 -9.07 -4.20 -10.26
CA ILE A 184 -8.93 -3.25 -9.14
C ILE A 184 -8.77 -1.86 -9.74
N LYS A 185 -9.69 -0.95 -9.42
CA LYS A 185 -9.73 0.40 -9.98
C LYS A 185 -9.63 1.45 -8.88
N SER A 186 -8.96 2.55 -9.19
CA SER A 186 -8.99 3.77 -8.41
C SER A 186 -8.95 4.99 -9.32
N TYR A 187 -9.45 6.11 -8.81
CA TYR A 187 -9.58 7.38 -9.52
C TYR A 187 -9.21 8.49 -8.57
N LYS A 188 -8.80 9.65 -9.09
CA LYS A 188 -8.65 10.86 -8.28
C LYS A 188 -9.99 11.28 -7.69
N TYR A 189 -11.06 11.13 -8.46
CA TYR A 189 -12.44 11.34 -8.06
C TYR A 189 -13.36 10.33 -8.74
N SER A 190 -14.36 9.83 -8.03
CA SER A 190 -15.42 9.01 -8.59
C SER A 190 -16.69 9.13 -7.77
N ASP A 191 -17.83 9.26 -8.45
CA ASP A 191 -19.14 9.24 -7.80
C ASP A 191 -19.47 7.88 -7.18
N LYS A 192 -18.76 6.82 -7.59
CA LYS A 192 -18.89 5.47 -7.00
C LYS A 192 -18.23 5.36 -5.63
N PHE A 193 -17.24 6.20 -5.30
CA PHE A 193 -16.59 6.14 -3.99
C PHE A 193 -17.54 6.61 -2.89
N PRO A 194 -17.59 5.94 -1.73
CA PRO A 194 -18.41 6.38 -0.61
C PRO A 194 -18.13 7.82 -0.17
N GLU A 195 -19.15 8.44 0.43
CA GLU A 195 -18.95 9.67 1.17
C GLU A 195 -18.02 9.44 2.37
N GLN A 196 -17.28 10.49 2.75
CA GLN A 196 -16.41 10.45 3.91
C GLN A 196 -17.23 10.47 5.21
N GLY A 197 -16.90 9.57 6.13
CA GLY A 197 -17.44 9.56 7.49
C GLY A 197 -17.28 10.91 8.20
N GLY A 198 -18.29 11.31 8.98
CA GLY A 198 -18.30 12.57 9.73
C GLY A 198 -18.62 13.83 8.92
N THR A 199 -18.32 13.88 7.62
CA THR A 199 -18.66 15.03 6.76
C THR A 199 -19.81 14.75 5.81
N GLY A 200 -20.03 13.50 5.41
CA GLY A 200 -21.03 13.11 4.42
C GLY A 200 -20.79 13.66 3.02
N LYS A 201 -19.57 14.09 2.73
CA LYS A 201 -19.19 14.63 1.42
C LYS A 201 -18.32 13.63 0.67
N LYS A 202 -18.49 13.59 -0.65
CA LYS A 202 -17.51 12.99 -1.56
C LYS A 202 -16.20 13.80 -1.47
N ARG A 203 -15.07 13.13 -1.61
CA ARG A 203 -13.75 13.75 -1.60
C ARG A 203 -12.86 13.17 -2.68
N ASN A 204 -11.90 13.96 -3.13
CA ASN A 204 -10.81 13.42 -3.94
C ASN A 204 -9.99 12.44 -3.10
N SER A 205 -9.41 11.44 -3.77
CA SER A 205 -8.40 10.56 -3.18
C SER A 205 -7.13 11.34 -2.81
N PHE A 206 -6.78 12.34 -3.63
CA PHE A 206 -5.68 13.27 -3.43
C PHE A 206 -5.90 14.58 -4.20
N ASP A 207 -5.30 15.67 -3.71
CA ASP A 207 -5.46 17.01 -4.30
C ASP A 207 -4.25 17.47 -5.12
N VAL A 208 -3.06 16.95 -4.84
CA VAL A 208 -1.78 17.35 -5.45
C VAL A 208 -1.08 16.13 -6.04
N GLY A 209 -0.39 16.29 -7.16
CA GLY A 209 0.33 15.20 -7.83
C GLY A 209 -0.58 14.35 -8.73
N ASP A 210 0.00 13.26 -9.22
CA ASP A 210 -0.64 12.31 -10.13
C ASP A 210 -0.84 10.95 -9.43
N MET A 211 -1.72 10.10 -9.97
CA MET A 211 -2.05 8.78 -9.39
C MET A 211 -0.81 7.94 -9.06
N LYS A 212 0.22 8.00 -9.91
CA LYS A 212 1.48 7.26 -9.71
C LYS A 212 2.18 7.58 -8.39
N ASP A 213 2.06 8.82 -7.90
CA ASP A 213 2.78 9.30 -6.71
C ASP A 213 2.26 8.64 -5.43
N TYR A 214 1.07 8.03 -5.52
CA TYR A 214 0.38 7.38 -4.42
C TYR A 214 0.43 5.86 -4.50
N TRP A 215 0.90 5.26 -5.59
CA TRP A 215 1.11 3.81 -5.68
C TRP A 215 2.59 3.49 -5.50
N LEU A 216 2.94 2.98 -4.32
CA LEU A 216 4.31 2.76 -3.90
C LEU A 216 4.66 1.27 -3.81
N VAL A 217 5.77 0.90 -4.43
CA VAL A 217 6.34 -0.44 -4.36
C VAL A 217 7.40 -0.50 -3.26
N THR A 218 7.21 -1.42 -2.31
CA THR A 218 8.13 -1.63 -1.20
C THR A 218 8.60 -3.07 -1.12
N TYR A 219 9.77 -3.28 -0.50
CA TYR A 219 10.21 -4.62 -0.16
C TYR A 219 9.28 -5.23 0.89
N ASP A 220 9.09 -6.55 0.83
CA ASP A 220 8.53 -7.26 1.97
C ASP A 220 9.38 -7.00 3.23
N GLU A 221 8.76 -7.05 4.41
CA GLU A 221 9.38 -6.72 5.70
C GLU A 221 9.73 -5.23 5.90
N THR A 222 9.16 -4.34 5.08
CA THR A 222 9.28 -2.89 5.27
C THR A 222 7.96 -2.27 5.71
N HIS A 223 8.06 -1.12 6.37
CA HIS A 223 6.93 -0.39 6.91
C HIS A 223 6.98 1.06 6.44
N LEU A 224 5.84 1.52 5.91
CA LEU A 224 5.63 2.91 5.54
C LEU A 224 5.20 3.70 6.78
N LYS A 225 5.84 4.84 7.02
CA LYS A 225 5.48 5.77 8.08
C LYS A 225 4.96 7.07 7.50
N VAL A 226 3.91 7.58 8.13
CA VAL A 226 3.22 8.84 7.85
C VAL A 226 3.54 9.88 8.93
#